data_AF-A0A430AWS7-F1
#
_entry.id   AF-A0A430AWS7-F1
#
_cell.length_a   1.000
_cell.length_b   1.000
_cell.length_c   1.000
_cell.angle_alpha   90.00
_cell.angle_beta   90.00
_cell.angle_gamma   90.00
#
_symmetry.space_group_name_H-M   'P 1'
#
loop_
_entity.id
_entity.type
_entity.pdbx_description
1 polymer ?
#
loop_
_entity_poly.entity_id
_entity_poly.type
_entity_poly.pdbx_seq_one_letter_code
_entity_poly.pdbx_strand_id
1 'polypeptide(L)'
;MSSLFNALKKQAADTLPETFLRLLEEKGIQQVEEYFFFQTMYNQTAFDQALAYLSSDITLTAEALSGYTIVARTVDGDFIAADSQTVLVIPRTLVTADVEQHPLSVFDFFIAWEDGSLHSQLVS
;
A
#
# COMPACT_ATOMS: atom_id res chain seq x y z
N MET A 1 -15.22 -9.51 17.11
CA MET A 1 -15.54 -9.54 15.66
C MET A 1 -14.23 -9.73 14.92
N SER A 2 -14.16 -10.53 13.86
CA SER A 2 -12.96 -10.57 13.02
C SER A 2 -13.05 -9.40 12.05
N SER A 3 -12.06 -8.51 12.07
CA SER A 3 -11.96 -7.42 11.09
C SER A 3 -11.76 -7.98 9.67
N LEU A 4 -12.01 -7.17 8.64
CA LEU A 4 -11.96 -7.62 7.24
C LEU A 4 -10.57 -8.19 6.90
N PHE A 5 -9.51 -7.45 7.25
CA PHE A 5 -8.15 -7.86 6.91
C PHE A 5 -7.66 -9.03 7.76
N ASN A 6 -8.16 -9.18 9.00
CA ASN A 6 -7.96 -10.40 9.79
C ASN A 6 -8.58 -11.64 9.12
N ALA A 7 -9.75 -11.50 8.49
CA ALA A 7 -10.39 -12.59 7.76
C ALA A 7 -9.61 -12.92 6.48
N LEU A 8 -9.10 -11.91 5.78
CA LEU A 8 -8.24 -12.10 4.60
C LEU A 8 -6.93 -12.81 4.96
N LYS A 9 -6.25 -12.38 6.04
CA LYS A 9 -5.00 -12.98 6.49
C LYS A 9 -5.14 -14.47 6.79
N LYS A 10 -6.27 -14.89 7.38
CA LYS A 10 -6.54 -16.32 7.66
C LYS A 10 -6.73 -17.18 6.40
N GLN A 11 -7.06 -16.57 5.27
CA GLN A 11 -7.22 -17.25 3.97
C GLN A 11 -5.93 -17.20 3.12
N ALA A 12 -4.96 -16.38 3.51
CA ALA A 12 -3.74 -16.18 2.76
C ALA A 12 -2.76 -17.35 2.92
N ALA A 13 -2.11 -17.75 1.83
CA ALA A 13 -1.08 -18.78 1.84
C ALA A 13 0.30 -18.22 2.26
N ASP A 14 0.48 -16.90 2.12
CA ASP A 14 1.69 -16.15 2.40
C ASP A 14 1.33 -14.69 2.75
N THR A 15 2.35 -13.87 2.99
CA THR A 15 2.20 -12.43 3.29
C THR A 15 2.49 -11.54 2.09
N LEU A 16 2.54 -12.10 0.88
CA LEU A 16 2.91 -11.33 -0.31
C LEU A 16 1.81 -10.32 -0.69
N PRO A 17 2.19 -9.12 -1.14
CA PRO A 17 1.26 -8.10 -1.65
C PRO A 17 0.34 -8.63 -2.75
N GLU A 18 0.83 -9.49 -3.63
CA GLU A 18 0.07 -10.07 -4.73
C GLU A 18 -1.04 -10.99 -4.22
N THR A 19 -0.76 -11.76 -3.17
CA THR A 19 -1.76 -12.59 -2.50
C THR A 19 -2.84 -11.72 -1.85
N PHE A 20 -2.46 -10.63 -1.20
CA PHE A 20 -3.40 -9.67 -0.62
C PHE A 20 -4.34 -9.06 -1.67
N LEU A 21 -3.79 -8.52 -2.76
CA LEU A 21 -4.56 -7.91 -3.84
C LEU A 21 -5.49 -8.91 -4.52
N ARG A 22 -5.01 -10.13 -4.79
CA ARG A 22 -5.83 -11.20 -5.36
C ARG A 22 -7.01 -11.55 -4.45
N LEU A 23 -6.80 -11.67 -3.14
CA LEU A 23 -7.89 -11.98 -2.20
C LEU A 23 -8.94 -10.86 -2.12
N LEU A 24 -8.52 -9.59 -2.25
CA LEU A 24 -9.45 -8.46 -2.35
C LEU A 24 -10.27 -8.52 -3.65
N GLU A 25 -9.60 -8.79 -4.77
CA GLU A 25 -10.23 -8.94 -6.09
C GLU A 25 -11.24 -10.09 -6.11
N GLU A 26 -10.89 -11.27 -5.57
CA GLU A 26 -11.79 -12.43 -5.43
C GLU A 26 -13.05 -12.11 -4.62
N LYS A 27 -12.97 -11.14 -3.70
CA LYS A 27 -14.11 -10.67 -2.90
C LYS A 27 -14.81 -9.44 -3.49
N GLY A 28 -14.36 -8.93 -4.63
CA GLY A 28 -14.90 -7.72 -5.26
C GLY A 28 -14.64 -6.44 -4.45
N ILE A 29 -13.59 -6.41 -3.63
CA ILE A 29 -13.25 -5.27 -2.78
C ILE A 29 -12.25 -4.39 -3.51
N GLN A 30 -12.71 -3.21 -3.94
CA GLN A 30 -11.90 -2.19 -4.63
C GLN A 30 -11.58 -0.99 -3.75
N GLN A 31 -12.39 -0.77 -2.72
CA GLN A 31 -12.24 0.35 -1.81
C GLN A 31 -12.65 -0.08 -0.40
N VAL A 32 -11.93 0.40 0.60
CA VAL A 32 -12.31 0.34 2.01
C VAL A 32 -12.02 1.71 2.61
N GLU A 33 -13.06 2.41 3.05
CA GLU A 33 -12.98 3.78 3.59
C GLU A 33 -12.14 4.70 2.69
N GLU A 34 -10.96 5.13 3.16
CA GLU A 34 -10.05 6.04 2.49
C GLU A 34 -9.10 5.37 1.49
N TYR A 35 -9.06 4.04 1.41
CA TYR A 35 -8.14 3.31 0.55
C TYR A 35 -8.81 2.78 -0.71
N PHE A 36 -8.24 3.13 -1.86
CA PHE A 36 -8.52 2.50 -3.15
C PHE A 36 -7.45 1.46 -3.45
N PHE A 37 -7.83 0.20 -3.59
CA PHE A 37 -6.91 -0.91 -3.79
C PHE A 37 -6.64 -1.15 -5.26
N PHE A 38 -5.37 -1.37 -5.59
CA PHE A 38 -4.92 -1.54 -6.95
C PHE A 38 -5.10 -2.98 -7.41
N GLN A 39 -6.18 -3.23 -8.15
CA GLN A 39 -6.43 -4.51 -8.80
C GLN A 39 -5.68 -4.58 -10.15
N THR A 40 -4.52 -5.24 -10.18
CA THR A 40 -3.75 -5.61 -11.39
C THR A 40 -3.12 -4.45 -12.22
N MET A 41 -2.50 -4.81 -13.37
CA MET A 41 -1.58 -4.04 -14.23
C MET A 41 -1.99 -2.60 -14.57
N TYR A 42 -3.27 -2.25 -14.55
CA TYR A 42 -3.74 -0.90 -14.91
C TYR A 42 -3.20 0.20 -13.98
N ASN A 43 -2.77 -0.19 -12.78
CA ASN A 43 -2.51 0.73 -11.68
C ASN A 43 -1.06 1.17 -11.55
N GLN A 44 -0.11 0.40 -12.09
CA GLN A 44 1.30 0.82 -12.19
C GLN A 44 1.42 2.10 -13.00
N THR A 45 0.63 2.24 -14.07
CA THR A 45 0.68 3.41 -14.96
C THR A 45 0.46 4.74 -14.24
N ALA A 46 -0.47 4.83 -13.29
CA ALA A 46 -0.75 6.07 -12.57
C ALA A 46 0.41 6.46 -11.63
N PHE A 47 1.02 5.46 -10.99
CA PHE A 47 2.17 5.64 -10.13
C PHE A 47 3.44 5.98 -10.94
N ASP A 48 3.68 5.28 -12.05
CA ASP A 48 4.81 5.53 -12.96
C ASP A 48 4.74 6.95 -13.56
N GLN A 49 3.52 7.42 -13.89
CA GLN A 49 3.31 8.80 -14.34
C GLN A 49 3.63 9.81 -13.23
N ALA A 50 3.24 9.53 -11.98
CA ALA A 50 3.56 10.40 -10.85
C ALA A 50 5.07 10.46 -10.61
N LEU A 51 5.76 9.31 -10.64
CA LEU A 51 7.23 9.23 -10.54
C LEU A 51 7.92 10.03 -11.65
N ALA A 52 7.47 9.88 -12.90
CA ALA A 52 8.04 10.60 -14.02
C ALA A 52 7.80 12.12 -13.94
N TYR A 53 6.60 12.54 -13.51
CA TYR A 53 6.22 13.94 -13.45
C TYR A 53 6.90 14.71 -12.31
N LEU A 54 7.07 14.08 -11.14
CA LEU A 54 7.64 14.70 -9.94
C LEU A 54 9.15 14.48 -9.80
N SER A 55 9.78 13.81 -10.77
CA SER A 55 11.19 13.42 -10.71
C SER A 55 12.12 14.61 -10.39
N SER A 56 12.86 14.46 -9.30
CA SER A 56 13.89 15.38 -8.81
C SER A 56 14.86 14.64 -7.89
N ASP A 57 15.93 15.32 -7.46
CA ASP A 57 16.96 14.74 -6.58
C ASP A 57 16.45 14.36 -5.18
N ILE A 58 15.29 14.88 -4.77
CA ILE A 58 14.70 14.64 -3.43
C ILE A 58 13.54 13.65 -3.46
N THR A 59 13.04 13.29 -4.63
CA THR A 59 11.91 12.38 -4.80
C THR A 59 12.35 10.94 -5.02
N LEU A 60 11.47 10.00 -4.70
CA LEU A 60 11.67 8.58 -4.97
C LEU A 60 11.91 8.33 -6.47
N THR A 61 12.74 7.33 -6.74
CA THR A 61 12.95 6.78 -8.08
C THR A 61 12.30 5.41 -8.20
N ALA A 62 12.09 4.94 -9.43
CA ALA A 62 11.58 3.60 -9.66
C ALA A 62 12.50 2.51 -9.07
N GLU A 63 13.82 2.74 -9.09
CA GLU A 63 14.81 1.82 -8.52
C GLU A 63 14.66 1.68 -7.00
N ALA A 64 14.35 2.78 -6.30
CA ALA A 64 14.14 2.77 -4.86
C ALA A 64 12.94 1.91 -4.43
N LEU A 65 12.02 1.65 -5.35
CA LEU A 65 10.83 0.83 -5.15
C LEU A 65 10.94 -0.55 -5.79
N SER A 66 12.12 -0.90 -6.31
CA SER A 66 12.36 -2.22 -6.87
C SER A 66 12.15 -3.28 -5.77
N GLY A 67 11.20 -4.19 -6.00
CA GLY A 67 10.81 -5.22 -5.03
C GLY A 67 9.59 -4.88 -4.18
N TYR A 68 9.05 -3.66 -4.30
CA TYR A 68 7.77 -3.28 -3.72
C TYR A 68 6.65 -3.33 -4.77
N THR A 69 5.47 -3.73 -4.31
CA THR A 69 4.23 -3.70 -5.08
C THR A 69 3.35 -2.58 -4.54
N ILE A 70 2.88 -1.70 -5.44
CA ILE A 70 1.92 -0.66 -5.06
C ILE A 70 0.56 -1.32 -4.83
N VAL A 71 0.05 -1.25 -3.60
CA VAL A 71 -1.17 -1.97 -3.17
C VAL A 71 -2.39 -1.09 -3.07
N ALA A 72 -2.24 0.17 -2.68
CA ALA A 72 -3.37 1.08 -2.52
C ALA A 72 -2.97 2.54 -2.73
N ARG A 73 -3.98 3.40 -2.88
CA ARG A 73 -3.87 4.84 -2.81
C ARG A 73 -4.92 5.39 -1.86
N THR A 74 -4.56 6.39 -1.06
CA THR A 74 -5.50 7.10 -0.18
C THR A 74 -6.33 8.10 -0.98
N VAL A 75 -7.44 8.58 -0.41
CA VAL A 75 -8.25 9.69 -0.96
C VAL A 75 -7.41 10.96 -1.15
N ASP A 76 -6.48 11.24 -0.23
CA ASP A 76 -5.60 12.42 -0.28
C ASP A 76 -4.47 12.30 -1.33
N GLY A 77 -4.29 11.08 -1.81
CA GLY A 77 -3.48 10.75 -2.98
C GLY A 77 -2.15 10.10 -2.66
N ASP A 78 -1.90 9.74 -1.41
CA ASP A 78 -0.71 9.03 -0.96
C ASP A 78 -0.76 7.57 -1.41
N PHE A 79 0.40 6.98 -1.62
CA PHE A 79 0.53 5.62 -2.14
C PHE A 79 0.97 4.67 -1.02
N ILE A 80 0.43 3.46 -1.05
CA ILE A 80 0.87 2.36 -0.20
C ILE A 80 1.61 1.38 -1.09
N ALA A 81 2.87 1.13 -0.77
CA ALA A 81 3.70 0.12 -1.41
C ALA A 81 4.07 -0.93 -0.37
N ALA A 82 4.20 -2.19 -0.77
CA ALA A 82 4.50 -3.26 0.16
C ALA A 82 5.40 -4.32 -0.46
N ASP A 83 6.23 -4.94 0.37
CA ASP A 83 6.82 -6.24 0.13
C ASP A 83 6.22 -7.26 1.11
N SER A 84 6.83 -8.45 1.25
CA SER A 84 6.34 -9.50 2.16
C SER A 84 6.38 -9.16 3.66
N GLN A 85 7.16 -8.14 4.06
CA GLN A 85 7.52 -7.82 5.45
C GLN A 85 7.48 -6.32 5.78
N THR A 86 7.45 -5.45 4.78
CA THR A 86 7.51 -4.00 4.94
C THR A 86 6.43 -3.32 4.13
N VAL A 87 5.75 -2.35 4.74
CA VAL A 87 4.86 -1.40 4.05
C VAL A 87 5.49 -0.02 4.06
N LEU A 88 5.46 0.65 2.91
CA LEU A 88 5.82 2.04 2.73
C LEU A 88 4.54 2.86 2.58
N VAL A 89 4.42 3.92 3.37
CA VAL A 89 3.44 4.99 3.14
C VAL A 89 4.18 6.13 2.45
N ILE A 90 3.86 6.32 1.17
CA ILE A 90 4.57 7.23 0.27
C ILE A 90 3.68 8.46 0.07
N PRO A 91 4.11 9.66 0.48
CA PRO A 91 3.32 10.85 0.28
C PRO A 91 3.15 11.12 -1.21
N ARG A 92 2.02 11.74 -1.60
CA ARG A 92 1.73 12.10 -3.00
C ARG A 92 2.80 12.97 -3.67
N THR A 93 3.63 13.65 -2.88
CA THR A 93 4.76 14.47 -3.34
C THR A 93 5.97 13.65 -3.75
N LEU A 94 6.00 12.36 -3.38
CA LEU A 94 7.09 11.41 -3.58
C LEU A 94 8.41 11.81 -2.91
N VAL A 95 8.41 12.78 -1.99
CA VAL A 95 9.63 13.20 -1.28
C VAL A 95 10.14 12.07 -0.40
N THR A 96 11.37 11.63 -0.65
CA THR A 96 11.96 10.42 -0.03
C THR A 96 12.06 10.54 1.49
N ALA A 97 12.38 11.73 2.00
CA ALA A 97 12.53 11.99 3.42
C ALA A 97 11.20 11.86 4.21
N ASP A 98 10.09 11.97 3.51
CA ASP A 98 8.74 11.97 4.10
C ASP A 98 8.09 10.57 3.99
N VAL A 99 8.76 9.59 3.39
CA VAL A 99 8.26 8.22 3.27
C VAL A 99 8.34 7.52 4.63
N GLU A 100 7.21 6.98 5.08
CA GLU A 100 7.16 6.19 6.31
C GLU A 100 7.35 4.71 5.99
N GLN A 101 8.10 4.01 6.84
CA GLN A 101 8.35 2.57 6.72
C GLN A 101 7.79 1.86 7.94
N HIS A 102 6.95 0.85 7.69
CA HIS A 102 6.37 0.01 8.72
C HIS A 102 6.87 -1.42 8.52
N PRO A 103 7.57 -2.02 9.50
CA PRO A 103 8.03 -3.41 9.43
C PRO A 103 6.87 -4.38 9.67
N LEU A 104 5.85 -4.29 8.83
CA LEU A 104 4.61 -5.07 8.84
C LEU A 104 4.37 -5.64 7.45
N SER A 105 3.78 -6.84 7.40
CA SER A 105 3.16 -7.31 6.15
C SER A 105 1.98 -6.41 5.77
N VAL A 106 1.58 -6.40 4.49
CA VAL A 106 0.39 -5.66 4.06
C VAL A 106 -0.87 -6.05 4.84
N PHE A 107 -1.03 -7.32 5.20
CA PHE A 107 -2.15 -7.76 6.04
C PHE A 107 -2.08 -7.15 7.43
N ASP A 108 -0.91 -7.19 8.08
CA ASP A 108 -0.74 -6.66 9.44
C ASP A 108 -0.85 -5.14 9.49
N PHE A 109 -0.38 -4.45 8.45
CA PHE A 109 -0.54 -3.02 8.30
C PHE A 109 -2.02 -2.62 8.29
N PHE A 110 -2.84 -3.26 7.43
CA PHE A 110 -4.26 -2.92 7.36
C PHE A 110 -5.08 -3.41 8.55
N ILE A 111 -4.63 -4.47 9.26
CA ILE A 111 -5.21 -4.86 10.55
C ILE A 111 -4.92 -3.79 11.61
N ALA A 112 -3.67 -3.31 11.70
CA ALA A 112 -3.27 -2.26 12.63
C ALA A 112 -3.97 -0.92 12.31
N TRP A 113 -4.28 -0.67 11.05
CA TRP A 113 -5.11 0.47 10.66
C TRP A 113 -6.57 0.27 11.12
N GLU A 114 -7.19 -0.88 10.81
CA GLU A 114 -8.57 -1.18 11.23
C GLU A 114 -8.79 -1.12 12.75
N ASP A 115 -7.77 -1.47 13.54
CA ASP A 115 -7.83 -1.45 15.00
C ASP A 115 -7.37 -0.13 15.64
N GLY A 116 -6.91 0.83 14.83
CA GLY A 116 -6.42 2.14 15.28
C GLY A 116 -5.08 2.09 16.02
N SER A 117 -4.31 1.00 15.91
CA SER A 117 -2.97 0.86 16.50
C SER A 117 -1.84 1.27 15.56
N LEU A 118 -2.13 1.53 14.28
CA LEU A 118 -1.14 2.03 13.33
C LEU A 118 -0.63 3.41 13.76
N HIS A 119 0.68 3.54 13.85
CA HIS A 119 1.34 4.81 14.13
C HIS A 119 1.94 5.36 12.83
N SER A 120 1.17 6.22 12.15
CA SER A 120 1.57 6.92 10.93
C SER A 120 1.22 8.41 11.06
N GLN A 121 1.98 9.29 10.41
CA GLN A 121 1.68 10.72 10.30
C GLN A 121 0.96 11.04 8.98
N LEU A 122 0.96 10.11 8.04
CA LEU A 122 0.36 10.25 6.71
C LEU A 122 -1.02 9.61 6.61
N VAL A 123 -1.28 8.53 7.35
CA VAL A 123 -2.56 7.81 7.35
C VAL A 123 -3.05 7.50 8.76
N SER A 124 -4.36 7.44 8.96
CA SER A 124 -4.98 7.28 10.29
C SER A 124 -6.17 6.34 10.33
#